data_AF-A0A401K085-F1
#
_entry.id   AF-A0A401K085-F1
#
_cell.length_a   1.000
_cell.length_b   1.000
_cell.length_c   1.000
_cell.angle_alpha   90.00
_cell.angle_beta   90.00
_cell.angle_gamma   90.00
#
_symmetry.space_group_name_H-M   'P 1'
#
loop_
_entity.id
_entity.type
_entity.pdbx_description
1 polymer ?
#
loop_
_entity_poly.entity_id
_entity_poly.type
_entity_poly.pdbx_seq_one_letter_code
_entity_poly.pdbx_strand_id
1 'polypeptide(L)'
;MGVDIEQVYELPEMDDVAALYFSAQDCKALNQLSGSAQQRRFFELWTALEAMGKRLGLGLAEAGEASGNRSARVWHDHLETGWLVAVAV
;
A
#
# COMPACT_ATOMS: atom_id res chain seq x y z
N MET A 1 2.56 -4.05 16.44
CA MET A 1 1.35 -3.92 15.58
C MET A 1 1.42 -2.56 14.93
N GLY A 2 1.05 -2.46 13.66
CA GLY A 2 0.86 -1.19 12.98
C GLY A 2 -0.49 -1.19 12.26
N VAL A 3 -1.14 -0.02 12.23
CA VAL A 3 -2.44 0.19 11.61
C VAL A 3 -2.34 1.42 10.75
N ASP A 4 -2.92 1.35 9.56
CA ASP A 4 -3.06 2.50 8.68
C ASP A 4 -4.45 2.52 8.03
N ILE A 5 -4.95 3.72 7.73
CA ILE A 5 -6.25 3.93 7.08
C ILE A 5 -6.13 5.00 6.00
N GLU A 6 -6.62 4.70 4.80
CA GLU A 6 -6.51 5.57 3.64
C GLU A 6 -7.82 5.68 2.89
N GLN A 7 -8.12 6.88 2.39
CA GLN A 7 -9.24 7.09 1.48
C GLN A 7 -8.77 6.80 0.05
N VAL A 8 -9.59 6.11 -0.75
CA VAL A 8 -9.32 5.96 -2.18
C VAL A 8 -9.80 7.22 -2.90
N TYR A 9 -8.86 7.99 -3.45
CA TYR A 9 -9.13 9.22 -4.21
C TYR A 9 -8.19 9.32 -5.42
N GLU A 10 -8.55 10.14 -6.41
CA GLU A 10 -7.70 10.32 -7.61
C GLU A 10 -6.36 10.95 -7.23
N LEU A 11 -5.29 10.23 -7.50
CA LEU A 11 -3.91 10.64 -7.22
C LEU A 11 -3.15 10.71 -8.54
N PRO A 12 -2.95 11.90 -9.13
CA PRO A 12 -2.27 12.02 -10.43
C PRO A 12 -0.83 11.49 -10.40
N GLU A 13 -0.15 11.56 -9.26
CA GLU A 13 1.24 11.20 -9.03
C GLU A 13 1.39 9.73 -8.54
N MET A 14 0.33 8.92 -8.67
CA MET A 14 0.28 7.55 -8.19
C MET A 14 1.43 6.69 -8.71
N ASP A 15 1.78 6.83 -9.99
CA ASP A 15 2.85 6.05 -10.62
C ASP A 15 4.24 6.44 -10.09
N ASP A 16 4.46 7.72 -9.78
CA ASP A 16 5.73 8.21 -9.20
C ASP A 16 5.88 7.70 -7.76
N VAL A 17 4.81 7.75 -6.97
CA VAL A 17 4.81 7.22 -5.60
C VAL A 17 5.04 5.70 -5.62
N ALA A 18 4.38 4.97 -6.52
CA ALA A 18 4.59 3.54 -6.67
C ALA A 18 6.05 3.21 -7.03
N ALA A 19 6.64 3.96 -7.97
CA ALA A 19 8.03 3.76 -8.39
C ALA A 19 9.05 4.02 -7.26
N LEU A 20 8.74 4.90 -6.32
CA LEU A 20 9.60 5.22 -5.18
C LEU A 20 9.53 4.19 -4.04
N TYR A 21 8.34 3.65 -3.75
CA TYR A 21 8.11 2.91 -2.52
C TYR A 21 7.76 1.44 -2.71
N PHE A 22 7.30 1.03 -3.89
CA PHE A 22 6.89 -0.35 -4.12
C PHE A 22 8.00 -1.18 -4.76
N SER A 23 7.96 -2.49 -4.50
CA SER A 23 8.86 -3.42 -5.17
C SER A 23 8.61 -3.45 -6.68
N ALA A 24 9.63 -3.79 -7.48
CA ALA A 24 9.47 -3.94 -8.92
C ALA A 24 8.37 -4.95 -9.32
N GLN A 25 8.14 -5.97 -8.48
CA GLN A 25 7.06 -6.93 -8.70
C GLN A 25 5.68 -6.29 -8.48
N ASP A 26 5.54 -5.45 -7.45
CA ASP A 26 4.28 -4.77 -7.16
C ASP A 26 3.99 -3.68 -8.18
N CYS A 27 4.98 -2.89 -8.61
CA CYS A 27 4.84 -1.96 -9.72
C CYS A 27 4.40 -2.66 -11.01
N LYS A 28 5.01 -3.82 -11.33
CA LYS A 28 4.62 -4.61 -12.50
C LYS A 28 3.17 -5.11 -12.40
N ALA A 29 2.74 -5.57 -11.23
CA ALA A 29 1.36 -6.02 -11.02
C ALA A 29 0.36 -4.84 -11.07
N LEU A 30 0.73 -3.69 -10.51
CA LEU A 30 -0.07 -2.47 -10.54
C LEU A 30 -0.29 -2.00 -11.98
N ASN A 31 0.76 -1.99 -12.80
CA ASN A 31 0.72 -1.55 -14.21
C ASN A 31 -0.04 -2.51 -15.15
N GLN A 32 -0.47 -3.68 -14.66
CA GLN A 32 -1.37 -4.58 -15.41
C GLN A 32 -2.85 -4.23 -15.23
N LEU A 33 -3.16 -3.36 -14.26
CA LEU A 33 -4.51 -2.89 -13.98
C LEU A 33 -4.72 -1.52 -14.63
N SER A 34 -5.99 -1.10 -14.72
CA SER A 34 -6.35 0.24 -15.21
C SER A 34 -7.53 0.81 -14.44
N GLY A 35 -7.67 2.14 -14.50
CA GLY A 35 -8.79 2.87 -13.90
C GLY A 35 -8.91 2.63 -12.39
N SER A 36 -10.15 2.47 -11.91
CA SER A 36 -10.44 2.30 -10.49
C SER A 36 -9.82 1.04 -9.87
N ALA A 37 -9.56 -0.01 -10.68
CA ALA A 37 -8.91 -1.22 -10.21
C ALA A 37 -7.42 -0.97 -9.89
N GLN A 38 -6.72 -0.22 -10.74
CA GLN A 38 -5.32 0.17 -10.51
C GLN A 38 -5.23 1.06 -9.28
N GLN A 39 -6.09 2.08 -9.21
CA GLN A 39 -6.15 3.02 -8.09
C GLN A 39 -6.40 2.31 -6.76
N ARG A 40 -7.41 1.43 -6.69
CA ARG A 40 -7.69 0.65 -5.48
C ARG A 40 -6.49 -0.22 -5.10
N ARG A 41 -5.84 -0.85 -6.08
CA ARG A 41 -4.66 -1.70 -5.83
C ARG A 41 -3.48 -0.88 -5.30
N PHE A 42 -3.28 0.33 -5.79
CA PHE A 42 -2.26 1.23 -5.26
C PHE A 42 -2.49 1.50 -3.78
N PHE A 43 -3.70 1.91 -3.38
CA PHE A 43 -3.96 2.22 -1.98
C PHE A 43 -3.91 0.97 -1.09
N GLU A 44 -4.31 -0.21 -1.55
CA GLU A 44 -4.07 -1.46 -0.81
C GLU A 44 -2.58 -1.68 -0.50
N LEU A 45 -1.71 -1.47 -1.50
CA LEU A 45 -0.26 -1.61 -1.33
C LEU A 45 0.31 -0.52 -0.41
N TRP A 46 -0.16 0.71 -0.56
CA TRP A 46 0.25 1.86 0.24
C TRP A 46 -0.12 1.71 1.72
N THR A 47 -1.38 1.42 2.02
CA THR A 47 -1.86 1.24 3.40
C THR A 47 -1.17 0.05 4.06
N ALA A 48 -0.91 -1.03 3.31
CA ALA A 48 -0.11 -2.16 3.79
C ALA A 48 1.34 -1.79 4.13
N LEU A 49 1.98 -0.99 3.27
CA LEU A 49 3.34 -0.50 3.47
C LEU A 49 3.44 0.35 4.75
N GLU A 50 2.53 1.30 4.91
CA GLU A 50 2.45 2.17 6.08
C GLU A 50 2.20 1.37 7.37
N ALA A 51 1.23 0.44 7.36
CA ALA A 51 0.94 -0.41 8.52
C ALA A 51 2.15 -1.27 8.90
N MET A 52 2.91 -1.78 7.93
CA MET A 52 4.17 -2.49 8.19
C MET A 52 5.24 -1.57 8.78
N GLY A 53 5.45 -0.39 8.20
CA GLY A 53 6.40 0.60 8.70
C GLY A 53 6.12 0.95 10.15
N LYS A 54 4.84 1.24 10.46
CA LYS A 54 4.35 1.50 11.82
C LYS A 54 4.57 0.33 12.77
N ARG A 55 4.41 -0.92 12.29
CA ARG A 55 4.66 -2.13 13.10
C ARG A 55 6.15 -2.28 13.45
N LEU A 56 7.03 -2.01 12.49
CA LEU A 56 8.48 -2.21 12.61
C LEU A 56 9.21 -1.00 13.22
N GLY A 57 8.56 0.15 13.30
CA GLY A 57 9.18 1.40 13.74
C GLY A 57 10.05 2.06 12.67
N LEU A 58 9.74 1.82 11.39
CA LEU A 58 10.48 2.30 10.22
C LEU A 58 9.81 3.53 9.60
N GLY A 59 10.63 4.41 9.02
CA GLY A 59 10.15 5.44 8.11
C GLY A 59 9.70 4.87 6.75
N LEU A 60 9.01 5.67 5.93
CA LEU A 60 8.49 5.25 4.63
C LEU A 60 9.55 4.69 3.67
N ALA A 61 10.73 5.32 3.61
CA ALA A 61 11.82 4.86 2.76
C ALA A 61 12.32 3.46 3.16
N GLU A 62 12.55 3.26 4.46
CA GLU A 62 13.01 1.98 5.02
C GLU A 62 11.92 0.88 4.89
N ALA A 63 10.65 1.26 5.07
CA ALA A 63 9.53 0.36 4.85
C ALA A 63 9.43 -0.07 3.38
N GLY A 64 9.68 0.86 2.44
CA GLY A 64 9.73 0.60 1.00
C GLY A 64 10.77 -0.45 0.64
N GLU A 65 11.98 -0.33 1.19
CA GLU A 65 13.04 -1.34 1.03
C GLU A 65 12.65 -2.71 1.61
N ALA A 66 11.93 -2.72 2.74
CA ALA A 66 11.46 -3.94 3.39
C ALA A 66 10.22 -4.59 2.75
N SER A 67 9.50 -3.87 1.86
CA SER A 67 8.22 -4.28 1.27
C SER A 67 8.26 -5.61 0.50
N GLY A 68 9.43 -5.99 -0.01
CA GLY A 68 9.65 -7.27 -0.69
C GLY A 68 9.52 -8.52 0.20
N ASN A 69 9.52 -8.37 1.53
CA ASN A 69 9.49 -9.47 2.49
C ASN A 69 8.09 -9.68 3.09
N ARG A 70 7.23 -10.43 2.38
CA ARG A 70 5.77 -10.57 2.61
C ARG A 70 5.37 -11.51 3.75
N SER A 71 6.09 -11.48 4.88
CA SER A 71 5.82 -12.39 6.00
C SER A 71 4.71 -11.91 6.95
N ALA A 72 4.16 -10.70 6.77
CA ALA A 72 3.08 -10.22 7.64
C ALA A 72 1.69 -10.49 7.05
N ARG A 73 0.76 -10.81 7.96
CA ARG A 73 -0.67 -10.81 7.65
C ARG A 73 -1.16 -9.37 7.66
N VAL A 74 -1.46 -8.84 6.47
CA VAL A 74 -2.17 -7.58 6.31
C VAL A 74 -3.63 -7.88 6.01
N TRP A 75 -4.52 -7.39 6.87
CA TRP A 75 -5.96 -7.44 6.65
C TRP A 75 -6.41 -6.17 5.97
N HIS A 76 -7.12 -6.30 4.85
CA HIS A 76 -7.79 -5.18 4.20
C HIS A 76 -9.29 -5.29 4.41
N ASP A 77 -9.92 -4.17 4.78
CA ASP A 77 -11.36 -4.03 4.68
C ASP A 77 -11.68 -2.82 3.81
N HIS A 78 -12.65 -3.00 2.91
CA HIS A 78 -13.16 -1.93 2.07
C HIS A 78 -14.43 -1.42 2.73
N LEU A 79 -14.35 -0.28 3.39
CA LEU A 79 -15.55 0.35 3.93
C LEU A 79 -16.39 0.86 2.76
N GLU A 80 -17.72 0.76 2.85
CA GLU A 80 -18.67 1.23 1.82
C GLU A 80 -18.46 2.70 1.41
N THR A 81 -17.74 3.45 2.25
CA THR A 81 -17.37 4.86 2.10
C THR A 81 -16.10 5.13 1.28
N GLY A 82 -15.46 4.09 0.73
CA GLY A 82 -14.24 4.25 -0.09
C GLY A 82 -12.95 4.35 0.72
N TRP A 83 -12.96 3.84 1.96
CA TRP A 83 -11.78 3.77 2.83
C TRP A 83 -11.20 2.36 2.87
N LEU A 84 -9.90 2.28 3.06
CA LEU A 84 -9.12 1.07 3.23
C LEU A 84 -8.45 1.11 4.59
N VAL A 85 -8.49 0.00 5.31
CA VAL A 85 -7.68 -0.18 6.53
C VAL A 85 -6.71 -1.32 6.31
N ALA A 86 -5.46 -1.15 6.77
CA ALA A 86 -4.48 -2.21 6.84
C ALA A 86 -4.04 -2.42 8.29
N VAL A 87 -4.00 -3.67 8.73
CA VAL A 87 -3.47 -4.04 10.06
C VAL A 87 -2.33 -5.03 9.89
N ALA A 88 -1.13 -4.66 10.34
CA ALA A 88 0.05 -5.52 10.37
C ALA A 88 0.33 -5.98 11.81
N VAL A 89 0.31 -7.31 12.03
CA VAL A 89 0.55 -7.97 13.34
C VAL A 89 1.83 -8.77 13.35
#